data_AF-A0A378JY13-F1
#
_entry.id   AF-A0A378JY13-F1
#
_cell.length_a   1.000
_cell.length_b   1.000
_cell.length_c   1.000
_cell.angle_alpha   90.00
_cell.angle_beta   90.00
_cell.angle_gamma   90.00
#
_symmetry.space_group_name_H-M   'P 1'
#
loop_
_entity.id
_entity.type
_entity.pdbx_description
1 polymer ?
#
loop_
_entity_poly.entity_id
_entity_poly.type
_entity_poly.pdbx_seq_one_letter_code
_entity_poly.pdbx_strand_id
1 'polypeptide(L)'
;MTRKLLLATTIALSSALIPFVSNAEDTSSPNEMPKDSWLSSMAPLLPDLICKGFIQDADLKKRFDEIKMTYEQCVTLIPESTNKCQNELYGSMPDKINSESAAVWGRSLGECIGKDFAEKYLVPKN
;
A
#
# COMPACT_ATOMS: atom_id res chain seq x y z
N MET A 1 50.30 55.15 24.23
CA MET A 1 50.25 55.49 22.79
C MET A 1 48.94 54.98 22.21
N THR A 2 48.25 55.85 21.49
CA THR A 2 46.87 55.70 20.98
C THR A 2 46.87 55.28 19.51
N ARG A 3 45.71 54.79 19.02
CA ARG A 3 45.19 54.75 17.62
C ARG A 3 45.36 53.41 16.89
N LYS A 4 44.40 52.88 16.11
CA LYS A 4 43.16 53.43 15.53
C LYS A 4 42.28 52.29 14.96
N LEU A 5 40.96 52.44 15.01
CA LEU A 5 39.99 51.79 14.12
C LEU A 5 40.29 52.13 12.65
N LEU A 6 40.02 51.21 11.72
CA LEU A 6 39.54 51.54 10.37
C LEU A 6 38.56 50.47 9.84
N LEU A 7 37.48 50.98 9.27
CA LEU A 7 36.35 50.31 8.63
C LEU A 7 36.67 49.86 7.18
N ALA A 8 35.78 48.98 6.71
CA ALA A 8 35.26 48.84 5.34
C ALA A 8 36.12 48.14 4.28
N THR A 9 35.58 47.02 3.78
CA THR A 9 35.70 46.60 2.37
C THR A 9 34.55 45.64 2.06
N THR A 10 33.49 46.16 1.41
CA THR A 10 33.09 45.88 0.01
C THR A 10 32.24 44.63 -0.17
N ILE A 11 30.94 44.88 -0.35
CA ILE A 11 29.94 44.00 -0.96
C ILE A 11 30.36 43.78 -2.42
N ALA A 12 30.87 42.59 -2.74
CA ALA A 12 31.05 42.17 -4.12
C ALA A 12 29.80 41.41 -4.56
N LEU A 13 29.07 42.05 -5.46
CA LEU A 13 27.90 41.56 -6.17
C LEU A 13 28.32 40.42 -7.12
N SER A 14 28.20 39.16 -6.69
CA SER A 14 28.39 37.99 -7.54
C SER A 14 27.03 37.48 -8.05
N SER A 15 26.60 38.01 -9.19
CA SER A 15 25.53 37.42 -9.99
C SER A 15 26.03 36.14 -10.66
N ALA A 16 25.88 35.00 -9.98
CA ALA A 16 25.88 33.69 -10.61
C ALA A 16 24.42 33.23 -10.77
N LEU A 17 23.98 33.19 -12.02
CA LEU A 17 22.73 32.56 -12.43
C LEU A 17 22.81 31.07 -12.14
N ILE A 18 22.16 30.63 -11.06
CA ILE A 18 21.83 29.22 -10.86
C ILE A 18 20.31 29.14 -11.03
N PRO A 19 19.78 28.48 -12.08
CA PRO A 19 18.40 28.05 -12.05
C PRO A 19 18.34 26.97 -10.97
N PHE A 20 18.03 27.36 -9.74
CA PHE A 20 17.51 26.45 -8.75
C PHE A 20 16.17 25.98 -9.31
N VAL A 21 16.18 24.84 -10.00
CA VAL A 21 14.98 24.03 -10.14
C VAL A 21 14.67 23.63 -8.71
N SER A 22 13.82 24.44 -8.08
CA SER A 22 13.19 24.11 -6.82
C SER A 22 12.30 22.92 -7.13
N ASN A 23 12.85 21.71 -7.01
CA ASN A 23 12.02 20.59 -6.59
C ASN A 23 11.48 21.05 -5.25
N ALA A 24 10.24 21.53 -5.25
CA ALA A 24 9.45 21.51 -4.04
C ALA A 24 9.51 20.05 -3.59
N GLU A 25 10.34 19.76 -2.58
CA GLU A 25 10.12 18.63 -1.71
C GLU A 25 8.76 18.89 -1.09
N ASP A 26 7.76 18.41 -1.83
CA ASP A 26 6.37 18.28 -1.45
C ASP A 26 6.43 17.68 -0.07
N THR A 27 6.17 18.52 0.94
CA THR A 27 6.34 18.19 2.34
C THR A 27 5.29 17.12 2.61
N SER A 28 5.65 15.86 2.38
CA SER A 28 4.75 14.73 2.45
C SER A 28 4.20 14.73 3.85
N SER A 29 2.92 15.07 3.98
CA SER A 29 2.20 14.80 5.21
C SER A 29 2.47 13.33 5.54
N PRO A 30 2.96 12.99 6.76
CA PRO A 30 3.39 11.64 7.12
C PRO A 30 2.26 10.60 7.11
N ASN A 31 1.09 10.97 6.60
CA ASN A 31 -0.15 10.21 6.54
C ASN A 31 -0.47 9.67 5.14
N GLU A 32 0.32 10.01 4.12
CA GLU A 32 0.09 9.54 2.74
C GLU A 32 1.31 8.81 2.20
N MET A 33 1.07 7.67 1.55
CA MET A 33 2.12 6.85 0.92
C MET A 33 1.78 6.51 -0.52
N PRO A 34 2.76 6.32 -1.42
CA PRO A 34 2.49 5.89 -2.78
C PRO A 34 1.71 4.56 -2.82
N LYS A 35 0.79 4.40 -3.79
CA LYS A 35 -0.01 3.18 -3.93
C LYS A 35 0.82 1.90 -4.04
N ASP A 36 1.97 1.95 -4.70
CA ASP A 36 2.89 0.82 -4.82
C ASP A 36 3.46 0.41 -3.47
N SER A 37 3.86 1.38 -2.66
CA SER A 37 4.37 1.16 -1.30
C SER A 37 3.29 0.62 -0.38
N TRP A 38 2.06 1.10 -0.51
CA TRP A 38 0.92 0.61 0.26
C TRP A 38 0.60 -0.85 -0.10
N LEU A 39 0.51 -1.16 -1.41
CA LEU A 39 0.26 -2.53 -1.89
C LEU A 39 1.35 -3.50 -1.45
N SER A 40 2.62 -3.09 -1.54
CA SER A 40 3.77 -3.90 -1.11
C SER A 40 3.72 -4.21 0.40
N SER A 41 3.18 -3.28 1.20
CA SER A 41 3.03 -3.44 2.64
C SER A 41 1.84 -4.32 3.01
N MET A 42 0.77 -4.30 2.22
CA MET A 42 -0.44 -5.10 2.43
C MET A 42 -0.31 -6.54 1.93
N ALA A 43 0.34 -6.76 0.78
CA ALA A 43 0.47 -8.05 0.11
C ALA A 43 0.86 -9.23 1.05
N PRO A 44 1.88 -9.11 1.92
CA PRO A 44 2.27 -10.23 2.79
C PRO A 44 1.28 -10.52 3.93
N LEU A 45 0.40 -9.56 4.26
CA LEU A 45 -0.58 -9.70 5.35
C LEU A 45 -1.88 -10.36 4.87
N LEU A 46 -2.23 -10.20 3.59
CA LEU A 46 -3.50 -10.64 3.03
C LEU A 46 -3.75 -12.15 3.18
N PRO A 47 -2.79 -13.07 2.91
CA PRO A 47 -3.03 -14.50 3.07
C PRO A 47 -3.53 -14.87 4.47
N ASP A 48 -2.84 -14.40 5.50
CA ASP A 48 -3.19 -14.69 6.89
C ASP A 48 -4.56 -14.09 7.27
N LEU A 49 -4.81 -12.83 6.91
CA LEU A 49 -6.06 -12.14 7.22
C LEU A 49 -7.28 -12.78 6.53
N ILE A 50 -7.16 -13.11 5.25
CA ILE A 50 -8.26 -13.69 4.48
C ILE A 50 -8.59 -15.10 4.97
N CYS A 51 -7.58 -15.95 5.16
CA CYS A 51 -7.81 -17.32 5.64
C CYS A 51 -8.39 -17.32 7.06
N LYS A 52 -7.95 -16.40 7.95
CA LYS A 52 -8.59 -16.20 9.25
C LYS A 52 -10.06 -15.78 9.11
N GLY A 53 -10.36 -14.86 8.20
CA GLY A 53 -11.74 -14.45 7.91
C GLY A 53 -12.64 -15.62 7.52
N PHE A 54 -12.17 -16.50 6.64
CA PHE A 54 -12.92 -17.70 6.23
C PHE A 54 -13.14 -18.70 7.37
N ILE A 55 -12.17 -18.86 8.27
CA ILE A 55 -12.29 -19.80 9.39
C ILE A 55 -13.17 -19.22 10.51
N GLN A 56 -13.20 -17.90 10.66
CA GLN A 56 -14.03 -17.22 11.67
C GLN A 56 -15.50 -17.13 11.24
N ASP A 57 -15.78 -17.10 9.93
CA ASP A 57 -17.13 -17.18 9.40
C ASP A 57 -17.64 -18.63 9.41
N ALA A 58 -18.79 -18.87 10.03
CA ALA A 58 -19.30 -20.23 10.24
C ALA A 58 -19.67 -20.94 8.93
N ASP A 59 -20.19 -20.20 7.94
CA ASP A 59 -20.63 -20.76 6.67
C ASP A 59 -19.42 -21.08 5.77
N LEU A 60 -18.45 -20.16 5.72
CA LEU A 60 -17.22 -20.37 4.97
C LEU A 60 -16.35 -21.45 5.61
N LYS A 61 -16.25 -21.49 6.95
CA LYS A 61 -15.56 -22.56 7.67
C LYS A 61 -16.14 -23.93 7.35
N LYS A 62 -17.48 -24.04 7.30
CA LYS A 62 -18.12 -25.30 6.93
C LYS A 62 -17.69 -25.77 5.54
N ARG A 63 -17.61 -24.87 4.56
CA ARG A 63 -17.09 -25.21 3.21
C ARG A 63 -15.63 -25.62 3.25
N PHE A 64 -14.82 -24.90 4.01
CA PHE A 64 -13.41 -25.19 4.22
C PHE A 64 -13.19 -26.60 4.78
N ASP A 65 -13.98 -26.99 5.78
CA ASP A 65 -13.96 -28.32 6.40
C ASP A 65 -14.48 -29.41 5.44
N GLU A 66 -15.55 -29.14 4.68
CA GLU A 66 -16.15 -30.07 3.70
C GLU A 66 -15.16 -30.45 2.59
N ILE A 67 -14.41 -29.47 2.07
CA ILE A 67 -13.40 -29.70 1.02
C ILE A 67 -12.03 -30.12 1.61
N LYS A 68 -11.94 -30.26 2.93
CA LYS A 68 -10.69 -30.57 3.66
C LYS A 68 -9.54 -29.63 3.35
N MET A 69 -9.84 -28.35 3.14
CA MET A 69 -8.81 -27.33 2.95
C MET A 69 -8.14 -27.05 4.28
N THR A 70 -6.81 -27.04 4.30
CA THR A 70 -6.05 -26.63 5.50
C THR A 70 -5.75 -25.14 5.47
N TYR A 71 -5.41 -24.58 6.65
CA TYR A 71 -4.98 -23.19 6.74
C TYR A 71 -3.77 -22.92 5.86
N GLU A 72 -2.78 -23.83 5.87
CA GLU A 72 -1.54 -23.75 5.09
C GLU A 72 -1.82 -23.75 3.58
N GLN A 73 -2.78 -24.57 3.14
CA GLN A 73 -3.21 -24.57 1.74
C GLN A 73 -3.84 -23.24 1.35
N CYS A 74 -4.72 -22.69 2.20
CA CYS A 74 -5.31 -21.39 1.92
C CYS A 74 -4.27 -20.27 1.81
N VAL A 75 -3.35 -20.14 2.78
CA VAL A 75 -2.31 -19.10 2.70
C VAL A 75 -1.39 -19.26 1.50
N THR A 76 -1.20 -20.50 1.02
CA THR A 76 -0.41 -20.79 -0.20
C THR A 76 -1.16 -20.43 -1.48
N LEU A 77 -2.49 -20.54 -1.48
CA LEU A 77 -3.33 -20.30 -2.66
C LEU A 77 -3.78 -18.84 -2.79
N ILE A 78 -3.92 -18.09 -1.69
CA ILE A 78 -4.33 -16.68 -1.70
C ILE A 78 -3.45 -15.77 -2.59
N PRO A 79 -2.11 -15.92 -2.65
CA PRO A 79 -1.26 -15.06 -3.47
C PRO A 79 -1.68 -14.98 -4.95
N GLU A 80 -2.28 -16.04 -5.50
CA GLU A 80 -2.81 -16.04 -6.87
C GLU A 80 -3.97 -15.03 -7.01
N SER A 81 -4.95 -15.11 -6.11
CA SER A 81 -6.08 -14.17 -6.02
C SER A 81 -5.62 -12.75 -5.68
N THR A 82 -4.61 -12.61 -4.80
CA THR A 82 -4.00 -11.32 -4.46
C THR A 82 -3.43 -10.64 -5.71
N ASN A 83 -2.61 -11.33 -6.48
CA ASN A 83 -1.99 -10.76 -7.69
C ASN A 83 -3.05 -10.35 -8.72
N LYS A 84 -4.07 -11.19 -8.92
CA LYS A 84 -5.19 -10.88 -9.81
C LYS A 84 -5.92 -9.61 -9.36
N CYS A 85 -6.34 -9.56 -8.11
CA CYS A 85 -7.10 -8.43 -7.56
C CYS A 85 -6.30 -7.13 -7.49
N GLN A 86 -5.00 -7.21 -7.19
CA GLN A 86 -4.13 -6.04 -7.28
C GLN A 86 -4.13 -5.47 -8.70
N ASN A 87 -3.92 -6.31 -9.72
CA ASN A 87 -3.91 -5.87 -11.11
C ASN A 87 -5.25 -5.27 -11.56
N GLU A 88 -6.37 -5.86 -11.15
CA GLU A 88 -7.71 -5.37 -11.49
C GLU A 88 -8.02 -4.00 -10.84
N LEU A 89 -7.58 -3.80 -9.59
CA LEU A 89 -7.89 -2.58 -8.84
C LEU A 89 -6.86 -1.46 -9.05
N TYR A 90 -5.61 -1.79 -9.43
CA TYR A 90 -4.49 -0.85 -9.48
C TYR A 90 -4.80 0.41 -10.32
N GLY A 91 -5.42 0.23 -11.49
CA GLY A 91 -5.75 1.34 -12.38
C GLY A 91 -6.82 2.30 -11.84
N SER A 92 -7.59 1.86 -10.84
CA SER A 92 -8.62 2.67 -10.19
C SER A 92 -8.14 3.33 -8.90
N MET A 93 -6.97 2.93 -8.39
CA MET A 93 -6.40 3.46 -7.15
C MET A 93 -5.78 4.84 -7.39
N PRO A 94 -5.93 5.78 -6.45
CA PRO A 94 -5.23 7.06 -6.50
C PRO A 94 -3.73 6.84 -6.30
N ASP A 95 -2.89 7.75 -6.82
CA ASP A 95 -1.43 7.59 -6.77
C ASP A 95 -0.86 7.61 -5.35
N LYS A 96 -1.53 8.32 -4.43
CA LYS A 96 -1.23 8.34 -3.00
C LYS A 96 -2.41 7.76 -2.21
N ILE A 97 -2.11 6.87 -1.27
CA ILE A 97 -3.04 6.29 -0.31
C ILE A 97 -2.83 6.97 1.05
N ASN A 98 -3.92 7.43 1.65
CA ASN A 98 -3.98 7.96 3.00
C ASN A 98 -4.82 7.03 3.90
N SER A 99 -4.96 7.34 5.19
CA SER A 99 -5.70 6.49 6.14
C SER A 99 -7.15 6.19 5.72
N GLU A 100 -7.86 7.19 5.18
CA GLU A 100 -9.26 7.03 4.74
C GLU A 100 -9.35 6.13 3.51
N SER A 101 -8.55 6.41 2.48
CA SER A 101 -8.51 5.60 1.26
C SER A 101 -7.93 4.21 1.50
N ALA A 102 -7.01 4.03 2.46
CA ALA A 102 -6.46 2.73 2.84
C ALA A 102 -7.55 1.77 3.34
N ALA A 103 -8.50 2.26 4.13
CA ALA A 103 -9.62 1.45 4.59
C ALA A 103 -10.54 1.01 3.43
N VAL A 104 -10.81 1.93 2.49
CA VAL A 104 -11.62 1.65 1.29
C VAL A 104 -10.95 0.60 0.40
N TRP A 105 -9.68 0.81 0.08
CA TRP A 105 -8.93 -0.08 -0.81
C TRP A 105 -8.56 -1.40 -0.14
N GLY A 106 -8.28 -1.41 1.16
CA GLY A 106 -8.04 -2.63 1.93
C GLY A 106 -9.26 -3.54 1.92
N ARG A 107 -10.46 -2.97 2.13
CA ARG A 107 -11.73 -3.70 2.00
C ARG A 107 -11.96 -4.18 0.57
N SER A 108 -11.75 -3.32 -0.43
CA SER A 108 -11.96 -3.68 -1.84
C SER A 108 -11.06 -4.83 -2.29
N LEU A 109 -9.78 -4.82 -1.87
CA LEU A 109 -8.86 -5.94 -2.08
C LEU A 109 -9.35 -7.21 -1.38
N GLY A 110 -9.74 -7.10 -0.11
CA GLY A 110 -10.23 -8.25 0.66
C GLY A 110 -11.48 -8.89 0.08
N GLU A 111 -12.45 -8.09 -0.37
CA GLU A 111 -13.68 -8.56 -1.03
C GLU A 111 -13.36 -9.24 -2.37
N CYS A 112 -12.50 -8.62 -3.20
CA CYS A 112 -12.08 -9.22 -4.47
C CYS A 112 -11.39 -10.57 -4.26
N ILE A 113 -10.42 -10.64 -3.34
CA ILE A 113 -9.66 -11.86 -3.05
C ILE A 113 -10.61 -12.92 -2.48
N GLY A 114 -11.46 -12.53 -1.54
CA GLY A 114 -12.43 -13.42 -0.89
C GLY A 114 -13.35 -14.09 -1.91
N LYS A 115 -13.90 -13.30 -2.84
CA LYS A 115 -14.76 -13.78 -3.91
C LYS A 115 -14.01 -14.70 -4.88
N ASP A 116 -12.87 -14.27 -5.41
CA ASP A 116 -12.09 -15.05 -6.37
C ASP A 116 -11.65 -16.40 -5.78
N PHE A 117 -11.20 -16.39 -4.53
CA PHE A 117 -10.82 -17.61 -3.83
C PHE A 117 -12.00 -18.55 -3.62
N ALA A 118 -13.14 -18.01 -3.17
CA ALA A 118 -14.34 -18.80 -2.94
C ALA A 118 -14.84 -19.47 -4.23
N GLU A 119 -14.89 -18.73 -5.34
CA GLU A 119 -15.29 -19.27 -6.65
C GLU A 119 -14.33 -20.36 -7.17
N LYS A 120 -13.04 -20.25 -6.86
CA LYS A 120 -12.04 -21.23 -7.29
C LYS A 120 -12.07 -22.51 -6.47
N TYR A 121 -12.22 -22.39 -5.14
CA TYR A 121 -11.91 -23.49 -4.23
C TYR A 121 -13.07 -23.86 -3.29
N LEU A 122 -13.90 -22.91 -2.85
CA LEU A 122 -14.91 -23.15 -1.81
C LEU A 122 -16.29 -23.49 -2.37
N VAL A 123 -16.63 -22.98 -3.56
CA VAL A 123 -17.92 -23.21 -4.20
C VAL A 123 -17.82 -24.43 -5.13
N PRO A 124 -18.66 -25.47 -4.95
CA PRO A 124 -18.71 -26.60 -5.86
C PRO A 124 -19.07 -26.14 -7.27
N LYS A 125 -18.32 -26.60 -8.26
CA LYS A 125 -18.67 -26.43 -9.68
C LYS A 125 -19.67 -27.53 -10.03
N ASN A 126 -20.93 -27.16 -10.18
CA ASN A 126 -22.00 -28.06 -10.66
C ASN A 126 -21.73 -28.51 -12.10
#